data_AF-A0A3M5T0Z0-F1
#
_entry.id   AF-A0A3M5T0Z0-F1
#
_cell.length_a   1.000
_cell.length_b   1.000
_cell.length_c   1.000
_cell.angle_alpha   90.00
_cell.angle_beta   90.00
_cell.angle_gamma   90.00
#
_symmetry.space_group_name_H-M   'P 1'
#
loop_
_entity.id
_entity.type
_entity.pdbx_description
1 polymer ?
#
loop_
_entity_poly.entity_id
_entity_poly.type
_entity_poly.pdbx_seq_one_letter_code
_entity_poly.pdbx_strand_id
1 'polypeptide(L)'
;ASAWLPVSFLDMFWSILQLVMLPIVLGVVAQRLLGARVRYAVDVLPLVSVVSIVMIVCAVVAASQAKIAESGLLIMAVVILHNTFGFLLGYFTGRVFKLPLAQRKSLALEVGMQNSGLGAALASAH
;
A
#
# COMPACT_ATOMS: atom_id res chain seq x y z
N ALA A 1 6.04 15.33 -13.50
CA ALA A 1 5.25 15.38 -12.26
C ALA A 1 5.38 16.73 -11.54
N SER A 2 6.60 17.27 -11.35
CA SER A 2 6.84 18.58 -10.69
C SER A 2 6.39 19.84 -11.44
N ALA A 3 5.80 19.73 -12.63
CA ALA A 3 5.37 20.88 -13.43
C ALA A 3 3.95 21.38 -13.07
N TRP A 4 3.16 20.60 -12.33
CA TRP A 4 1.74 20.87 -12.07
C TRP A 4 1.35 20.88 -10.59
N LEU A 5 2.15 20.24 -9.74
CA LEU A 5 2.02 20.26 -8.27
C LEU A 5 3.42 20.36 -7.66
N PRO A 6 3.64 21.21 -6.64
CA PRO A 6 4.94 21.39 -5.99
C PRO A 6 5.25 20.20 -5.06
N VAL A 7 5.46 19.02 -5.66
CA VAL A 7 5.85 17.82 -4.93
C VAL A 7 7.37 17.72 -4.94
N SER A 8 7.98 17.95 -3.78
CA SER A 8 9.43 17.76 -3.59
C SER A 8 9.76 16.26 -3.59
N PHE A 9 10.56 15.84 -4.56
CA PHE A 9 11.06 14.47 -4.63
C PHE A 9 11.80 14.07 -3.34
N LEU A 10 12.61 14.99 -2.78
CA LEU A 10 13.38 14.73 -1.58
C LEU A 10 12.47 14.52 -0.35
N ASP A 11 11.36 15.25 -0.26
CA ASP A 11 10.46 15.16 0.89
C ASP A 11 9.69 13.83 0.88
N MET A 12 9.21 13.41 -0.30
CA MET A 12 8.62 12.09 -0.48
C MET A 12 9.63 10.96 -0.21
N PHE A 13 10.87 11.11 -0.70
CA PHE A 13 11.93 10.13 -0.48
C PHE A 13 12.22 9.95 1.02
N TRP A 14 12.36 11.06 1.75
CA TRP A 14 12.61 11.02 3.20
C TRP A 14 11.44 10.40 3.96
N SER A 15 10.21 10.72 3.56
CA SER A 15 8.99 10.14 4.12
C SER A 15 8.94 8.62 3.92
N ILE A 16 9.29 8.11 2.73
CA ILE A 16 9.34 6.67 2.46
C ILE A 16 10.40 5.98 3.32
N LEU A 17 11.58 6.60 3.47
CA LEU A 17 12.63 6.04 4.33
C LEU A 17 12.16 5.88 5.77
N GLN A 18 11.47 6.88 6.31
CA GLN A 18 10.99 6.87 7.70
C GLN A 18 9.78 5.95 7.90
N LEU A 19 8.78 6.02 7.02
CA LEU A 19 7.51 5.29 7.19
C LEU A 19 7.62 3.81 6.79
N VAL A 20 8.57 3.46 5.91
CA VAL A 20 8.67 2.10 5.35
C VAL A 20 10.02 1.46 5.67
N MET A 21 11.13 2.04 5.21
CA MET A 21 12.44 1.37 5.29
C MET A 21 12.91 1.19 6.74
N LEU A 22 12.79 2.23 7.56
CA LEU A 22 13.22 2.17 8.96
C LEU A 22 12.48 1.08 9.76
N PRO A 23 11.12 1.00 9.77
CA PRO A 23 10.40 -0.09 10.43
C PRO A 23 10.77 -1.48 9.91
N ILE A 24 10.96 -1.64 8.60
CA ILE A 24 11.36 -2.93 8.01
C ILE A 24 12.74 -3.35 8.54
N VAL A 25 13.72 -2.46 8.51
CA VAL A 25 15.07 -2.75 9.01
C VAL A 25 15.04 -3.09 10.49
N LEU A 26 14.30 -2.33 11.30
CA LEU A 26 14.14 -2.62 12.72
C LEU A 26 13.49 -3.99 12.96
N GLY A 27 12.46 -4.34 12.20
CA GLY A 27 11.82 -5.65 12.27
C GLY A 27 12.77 -6.80 11.94
N VAL A 28 13.57 -6.67 10.87
CA VAL A 28 14.58 -7.67 10.49
C VAL A 28 15.68 -7.80 11.54
N VAL A 29 16.16 -6.69 12.08
CA VAL A 29 17.17 -6.69 13.16
C VAL A 29 16.60 -7.34 14.43
N ALA A 30 15.36 -7.02 14.82
CA ALA A 30 14.69 -7.65 15.96
C ALA A 30 14.53 -9.16 15.76
N GLN A 31 14.11 -9.61 14.56
CA GLN A 31 14.03 -11.03 14.20
C GLN A 31 15.38 -11.74 14.36
N ARG A 32 16.47 -11.08 13.95
CA ARG A 32 17.83 -11.64 14.05
C ARG A 32 18.36 -11.70 15.49
N LEU A 33 18.05 -10.70 16.32
CA LEU A 33 18.56 -10.62 17.70
C LEU A 33 17.73 -11.47 18.69
N LEU A 34 16.42 -11.52 18.51
CA LEU A 34 15.49 -12.14 19.47
C LEU A 34 15.02 -13.54 19.02
N GLY A 35 15.24 -13.91 17.75
CA GLY A 35 15.00 -15.24 17.21
C GLY A 35 13.58 -15.75 17.48
N ALA A 36 13.47 -16.91 18.14
CA ALA A 36 12.18 -17.58 18.39
C ALA A 36 11.19 -16.74 19.25
N ARG A 37 11.67 -15.76 20.03
CA ARG A 37 10.80 -14.90 20.85
C ARG A 37 9.94 -13.95 20.01
N VAL A 38 10.39 -13.61 18.79
CA VAL A 38 9.62 -12.74 17.88
C VAL A 38 8.39 -13.46 17.32
N ARG A 39 8.35 -14.80 17.37
CA ARG A 39 7.20 -15.58 16.88
C ARG A 39 5.90 -15.21 17.59
N TYR A 40 5.95 -14.96 18.90
CA TYR A 40 4.79 -14.46 19.66
C TYR A 40 4.29 -13.11 19.15
N ALA A 41 5.19 -12.21 18.74
CA ALA A 41 4.81 -10.93 18.14
C ALA A 41 4.24 -11.11 16.73
N VAL A 42 4.82 -12.00 15.92
CA VAL A 42 4.37 -12.30 14.56
C VAL A 42 2.96 -12.90 14.56
N ASP A 43 2.62 -13.72 15.56
CA ASP A 43 1.28 -14.32 15.66
C ASP A 43 0.19 -13.28 15.92
N VAL A 44 0.51 -12.19 16.62
CA VAL A 44 -0.42 -11.09 16.94
C VAL A 44 -0.38 -9.98 15.88
N LEU A 45 0.69 -9.91 15.09
CA LEU A 45 0.91 -8.87 14.09
C LEU A 45 -0.26 -8.72 13.10
N PRO A 46 -0.89 -9.78 12.57
CA PRO A 46 -2.05 -9.65 11.69
C PRO A 46 -3.19 -8.85 12.33
N LEU A 47 -3.48 -9.08 13.61
CA LEU A 47 -4.54 -8.35 14.33
C LEU A 47 -4.18 -6.87 14.46
N VAL A 48 -2.95 -6.56 14.87
CA VAL A 48 -2.46 -5.19 15.00
C VAL A 48 -2.50 -4.48 13.64
N SER A 49 -2.08 -5.15 12.57
CA SER A 49 -2.13 -4.61 11.21
C SER A 49 -3.55 -4.32 10.74
N VAL A 50 -4.52 -5.22 10.99
CA VAL A 50 -5.93 -5.01 10.64
C VAL A 50 -6.53 -3.83 11.42
N VAL A 51 -6.30 -3.76 12.73
CA VAL A 51 -6.79 -2.63 13.53
C VAL A 51 -6.17 -1.31 13.05
N SER A 52 -4.86 -1.32 12.77
CA SER A 52 -4.15 -0.14 12.29
C SER A 52 -4.67 0.35 10.94
N ILE A 53 -4.86 -0.53 9.97
CA ILE A 53 -5.36 -0.12 8.64
C ILE A 53 -6.80 0.35 8.70
N VAL A 54 -7.66 -0.27 9.52
CA VAL A 54 -9.04 0.20 9.74
C VAL A 54 -9.05 1.62 10.32
N MET A 55 -8.20 1.88 11.32
CA MET A 55 -8.06 3.23 11.91
C MET A 55 -7.59 4.27 10.88
N ILE A 56 -6.60 3.92 10.05
CA ILE A 56 -6.12 4.80 8.96
C ILE A 56 -7.25 5.09 7.97
N VAL A 57 -7.98 4.06 7.51
CA VAL A 57 -9.11 4.23 6.57
C VAL A 57 -10.18 5.14 7.18
N CYS A 58 -10.56 4.92 8.44
CA CYS A 58 -11.53 5.78 9.13
C CYS A 58 -11.07 7.24 9.18
N ALA A 59 -9.79 7.49 9.51
CA ALA A 59 -9.24 8.84 9.57
C ALA A 59 -9.27 9.53 8.20
N VAL A 60 -8.87 8.83 7.14
CA VAL A 60 -8.85 9.36 5.76
C VAL A 60 -10.27 9.66 5.26
N VAL A 61 -11.21 8.74 5.50
CA VAL A 61 -12.62 8.92 5.12
C VAL A 61 -13.25 10.09 5.88
N ALA A 62 -13.00 10.21 7.18
CA ALA A 62 -13.48 11.33 7.99
C ALA A 62 -12.94 12.67 7.48
N ALA A 63 -11.64 12.75 7.19
CA ALA A 63 -11.02 13.97 6.66
C ALA A 63 -11.52 14.32 5.24
N SER A 64 -11.89 13.31 4.45
CA SER A 64 -12.31 13.48 3.05
C SER A 64 -13.84 13.49 2.86
N GLN A 65 -14.63 13.54 3.94
CA GLN A 65 -16.07 13.30 3.90
C GLN A 65 -16.82 14.21 2.89
N ALA A 66 -16.49 15.51 2.86
CA ALA A 66 -17.11 16.45 1.92
C ALA A 66 -16.78 16.12 0.45
N LYS A 67 -15.54 15.70 0.17
CA LYS A 67 -15.11 15.30 -1.18
C LYS A 67 -15.72 13.96 -1.61
N ILE A 68 -15.90 13.05 -0.67
CA ILE A 68 -16.61 11.78 -0.92
C ILE A 68 -18.09 12.04 -1.19
N ALA A 69 -18.72 12.99 -0.49
CA ALA A 69 -20.11 13.33 -0.74
C ALA A 69 -20.33 13.91 -2.16
N GLU A 70 -19.38 14.72 -2.65
CA GLU A 70 -19.46 15.35 -3.96
C GLU A 70 -19.03 14.41 -5.10
N SER A 71 -17.93 13.67 -4.93
CA SER A 71 -17.25 12.92 -6.00
C SER A 71 -17.05 11.43 -5.70
N GLY A 72 -17.60 10.91 -4.59
CA GLY A 72 -17.28 9.57 -4.08
C GLY A 72 -17.60 8.43 -5.06
N LEU A 73 -18.69 8.54 -5.81
CA LEU A 73 -19.06 7.53 -6.80
C LEU A 73 -18.05 7.48 -7.96
N LEU A 74 -17.58 8.65 -8.41
CA LEU A 74 -16.55 8.75 -9.46
C LEU A 74 -15.20 8.24 -8.94
N ILE A 75 -14.80 8.62 -7.72
CA ILE A 75 -13.57 8.10 -7.09
C ILE A 75 -13.64 6.58 -6.98
N MET A 76 -14.76 6.03 -6.51
CA MET A 76 -14.94 4.58 -6.39
C MET A 76 -14.84 3.88 -7.75
N ALA A 77 -15.49 4.41 -8.79
CA ALA A 77 -15.40 3.86 -10.14
C ALA A 77 -13.95 3.85 -10.66
N VAL A 78 -13.22 4.96 -10.47
CA VAL A 78 -11.81 5.08 -10.88
C VAL A 78 -10.93 4.10 -10.10
N VAL A 79 -11.13 3.97 -8.78
CA VAL A 79 -10.38 3.03 -7.94
C VAL A 79 -10.63 1.59 -8.39
N ILE A 80 -11.88 1.18 -8.60
CA ILE A 80 -12.22 -0.16 -9.08
C ILE A 80 -11.57 -0.42 -10.44
N LEU A 81 -11.68 0.53 -11.37
CA LEU A 81 -11.12 0.40 -12.70
C LEU A 81 -9.59 0.30 -12.65
N HIS A 82 -8.92 1.14 -11.85
CA HIS A 82 -7.48 1.13 -11.70
C HIS A 82 -6.96 -0.19 -11.14
N ASN A 83 -7.56 -0.70 -10.05
CA ASN A 83 -7.16 -1.98 -9.44
C ASN A 83 -7.43 -3.15 -10.39
N THR A 84 -8.60 -3.18 -11.02
CA THR A 84 -8.96 -4.23 -11.99
C THR A 84 -7.99 -4.23 -13.17
N PHE A 85 -7.62 -3.05 -13.69
CA PHE A 85 -6.65 -2.94 -14.75
C PHE A 85 -5.26 -3.40 -14.30
N GLY A 86 -4.84 -3.08 -13.08
CA GLY A 86 -3.62 -3.63 -12.48
C GLY A 86 -3.62 -5.17 -12.42
N PHE A 87 -4.71 -5.78 -11.94
CA PHE A 87 -4.86 -7.23 -11.91
C PHE A 87 -4.78 -7.85 -13.31
N LEU A 88 -5.49 -7.26 -14.28
CA LEU A 88 -5.50 -7.73 -15.66
C LEU A 88 -4.10 -7.62 -16.30
N LEU A 89 -3.45 -6.46 -16.18
CA LEU A 89 -2.11 -6.25 -16.72
C LEU A 89 -1.09 -7.21 -16.09
N GLY A 90 -1.11 -7.38 -14.77
CA GLY A 90 -0.21 -8.32 -14.10
C GLY A 90 -0.44 -9.76 -14.57
N TYR A 91 -1.70 -10.19 -14.70
CA TYR A 91 -2.02 -11.53 -15.20
C TYR A 91 -1.60 -11.73 -16.66
N PHE A 92 -1.93 -10.78 -17.55
CA PHE A 92 -1.62 -10.87 -18.97
C PHE A 92 -0.13 -10.79 -19.23
N THR A 93 0.61 -9.96 -18.48
CA THR A 93 2.08 -9.93 -18.53
C THR A 93 2.63 -11.31 -18.20
N GLY A 94 2.21 -11.92 -17.10
CA GLY A 94 2.63 -13.29 -16.75
C GLY A 94 2.23 -14.34 -17.79
N ARG A 95 1.11 -14.13 -18.52
CA ARG A 95 0.69 -14.98 -19.64
C ARG A 95 1.59 -14.83 -20.86
N VAL A 96 1.95 -13.60 -21.24
CA VAL A 96 2.85 -13.29 -22.37
C VAL A 96 4.23 -13.92 -22.15
N PHE A 97 4.74 -13.85 -20.92
CA PHE A 97 6.00 -14.48 -20.52
C PHE A 97 5.87 -15.99 -20.22
N LYS A 98 4.71 -16.60 -20.49
CA LYS A 98 4.45 -18.04 -20.33
C LYS A 98 4.70 -18.59 -18.92
N LEU A 99 4.56 -17.77 -17.88
CA LEU A 99 4.77 -18.19 -16.50
C LEU A 99 3.74 -19.26 -16.07
N PRO A 100 4.03 -20.14 -15.10
CA PRO A 100 3.03 -21.04 -14.51
C PRO A 100 1.86 -20.28 -13.85
N LEU A 101 0.70 -20.93 -13.71
CA LEU A 101 -0.51 -20.28 -13.17
C LEU A 101 -0.30 -19.63 -11.80
N ALA A 102 0.45 -20.27 -10.90
CA ALA A 102 0.76 -19.72 -9.59
C ALA A 102 1.50 -18.38 -9.68
N GLN A 103 2.51 -18.29 -10.55
CA GLN A 103 3.28 -17.05 -10.76
C GLN A 103 2.45 -15.97 -11.46
N ARG A 104 1.57 -16.34 -12.42
CA ARG A 104 0.63 -15.37 -13.03
C ARG A 104 -0.32 -14.76 -12.01
N LYS A 105 -0.85 -15.57 -11.09
CA LYS A 105 -1.72 -15.08 -10.00
C LYS A 105 -0.95 -14.18 -9.04
N SER A 106 0.28 -14.56 -8.68
CA SER A 106 1.15 -13.72 -7.85
C SER A 106 1.42 -12.38 -8.52
N LEU A 107 1.74 -12.37 -9.82
CA LEU A 107 2.04 -11.14 -10.55
C LEU A 107 0.79 -10.26 -10.71
N ALA A 108 -0.39 -10.85 -10.94
CA ALA A 108 -1.64 -10.10 -10.94
C ALA A 108 -1.86 -9.38 -9.61
N LEU A 109 -1.70 -10.11 -8.49
CA LEU A 109 -1.87 -9.56 -7.15
C LEU A 109 -0.83 -8.48 -6.83
N GLU A 110 0.44 -8.66 -7.19
CA GLU A 110 1.49 -7.67 -6.94
C GLU A 110 1.27 -6.37 -7.73
N VAL A 111 0.78 -6.45 -8.96
CA VAL A 111 0.54 -5.26 -9.80
C VAL A 111 -0.76 -4.55 -9.39
N GLY A 112 -1.82 -5.32 -9.08
CA GLY A 112 -3.12 -4.75 -8.74
C GLY A 112 -3.26 -4.32 -7.28
N MET A 113 -2.65 -5.03 -6.33
CA MET A 113 -2.69 -4.64 -4.92
C MET A 113 -1.58 -3.63 -4.61
N GLN A 114 -1.98 -2.39 -4.33
CA GLN A 114 -1.07 -1.32 -3.97
C GLN A 114 -1.08 -1.07 -2.45
N ASN A 115 0.03 -0.54 -1.92
CA ASN A 115 0.05 -0.03 -0.55
C ASN A 115 -0.68 1.32 -0.47
N SER A 116 -2.01 1.24 -0.45
CA SER A 116 -2.90 2.40 -0.43
C SER A 116 -2.76 3.21 0.88
N GLY A 117 -2.36 2.57 1.98
CA GLY A 117 -2.09 3.26 3.25
C GLY A 117 -0.91 4.22 3.16
N LEU A 118 0.19 3.80 2.52
CA LEU A 118 1.32 4.68 2.23
C LEU A 118 0.93 5.82 1.29
N GLY A 119 0.13 5.53 0.26
CA GLY A 119 -0.39 6.54 -0.66
C GLY A 119 -1.21 7.62 0.06
N ALA A 120 -2.11 7.22 0.96
CA ALA A 120 -2.90 8.14 1.77
C ALA A 120 -2.03 8.96 2.75
N ALA A 121 -1.05 8.33 3.39
CA ALA A 121 -0.13 9.02 4.31
C ALA A 121 0.71 10.08 3.58
N LEU A 122 1.23 9.77 2.39
CA LEU A 122 2.02 10.71 1.59
C LEU A 122 1.15 11.88 1.09
N ALA A 123 -0.08 11.61 0.63
CA ALA A 123 -1.02 12.63 0.16
C ALA A 123 -1.56 13.54 1.28
N SER A 124 -1.51 13.10 2.54
CA SER A 124 -1.83 13.95 3.68
C SER A 124 -0.65 14.82 4.12
N ALA A 125 0.58 14.39 3.83
CA ALA A 125 1.81 15.08 4.25
C ALA A 125 2.33 16.09 3.22
N HIS A 126 1.94 15.96 1.94
CA HIS A 126 2.37 16.79 0.81
C HIS A 126 1.20 17.00 -0.15
#